data_AF-A0A7J4ZZU3-F1
#
_entry.id   AF-A0A7J4ZZU3-F1
#
_cell.length_a   1.000
_cell.length_b   1.000
_cell.length_c   1.000
_cell.angle_alpha   90.00
_cell.angle_beta   90.00
_cell.angle_gamma   90.00
#
_symmetry.space_group_name_H-M   'P 1'
#
loop_
_entity.id
_entity.type
_entity.pdbx_description
1 polymer ?
#
loop_
_entity_poly.entity_id
_entity_poly.type
_entity_poly.pdbx_seq_one_letter_code
_entity_poly.pdbx_strand_id
1 'polypeptide(L)'
;MHPLARALAVAPAGPRWRERFLVGLGPVRRGFTEHVRVTEGPAGLYAEVLGQAPRLERGVRLLAREHVAITAALSALQQAAELPDASLDDLLGRAAHLLRALARHRQRGADLLWEAYETDLGGET
;
A
#
# COMPACT_ATOMS: atom_id res chain seq x y z
N MET A 1 16.34 -1.00 -3.66
CA MET A 1 15.42 -0.24 -4.55
C MET A 1 14.34 -1.17 -5.07
N HIS A 2 13.06 -0.82 -4.91
CA HIS A 2 11.93 -1.66 -5.34
C HIS A 2 11.89 -1.81 -6.88
N PRO A 3 11.59 -3.00 -7.46
CA PRO A 3 11.61 -3.25 -8.91
C PRO A 3 10.80 -2.22 -9.73
N LEU A 4 9.62 -1.83 -9.23
CA LEU A 4 8.77 -0.77 -9.80
C LEU A 4 9.49 0.58 -9.93
N ALA A 5 10.16 1.03 -8.86
CA ALA A 5 10.87 2.32 -8.86
C ALA A 5 12.09 2.28 -9.78
N ARG A 6 12.77 1.12 -9.87
CA ARG A 6 13.88 0.91 -10.80
C ARG A 6 13.42 0.99 -12.26
N ALA A 7 12.26 0.40 -12.60
CA ALA A 7 11.74 0.41 -13.97
C ALA A 7 11.46 1.84 -14.48
N LEU A 8 10.95 2.72 -13.60
CA LEU A 8 10.74 4.13 -13.91
C LEU A 8 12.05 4.92 -14.00
N ALA A 9 13.02 4.64 -13.13
CA ALA A 9 14.31 5.34 -13.14
C ALA A 9 15.12 5.12 -14.43
N VAL A 10 14.88 4.02 -15.15
CA VAL A 10 15.52 3.70 -16.43
C VAL A 10 14.59 3.89 -17.64
N ALA A 11 13.42 4.51 -17.45
CA ALA A 11 12.43 4.72 -18.51
C ALA A 11 12.94 5.47 -19.75
N PRO A 12 13.82 6.49 -19.63
CA PRO A 12 14.39 7.16 -20.80
C PRO A 12 15.27 6.25 -21.68
N ALA A 13 15.68 5.08 -21.19
CA ALA A 13 16.74 4.27 -21.78
C ALA A 13 16.29 3.14 -22.72
N GLY A 14 14.99 2.96 -23.02
CA GLY A 14 14.64 2.02 -24.10
C GLY A 14 13.15 1.72 -24.33
N PRO A 15 12.81 1.22 -25.54
CA PRO A 15 11.44 1.16 -26.07
C PRO A 15 10.45 0.27 -25.30
N ARG A 16 10.94 -0.57 -24.37
CA ARG A 16 10.13 -1.52 -23.58
C ARG A 16 9.97 -1.15 -22.11
N TRP A 17 10.27 0.08 -21.71
CA TRP A 17 10.19 0.47 -20.29
C TRP A 17 8.78 0.33 -19.71
N ARG A 18 7.74 0.60 -20.52
CA ARG A 18 6.33 0.50 -20.14
C ARG A 18 5.90 -0.95 -19.86
N GLU A 19 6.29 -1.89 -20.72
CA GLU A 19 6.09 -3.33 -20.49
C GLU A 19 6.76 -3.77 -19.18
N ARG A 20 8.02 -3.39 -18.97
CA ARG A 20 8.75 -3.71 -17.73
C ARG A 20 8.09 -3.10 -16.50
N PHE A 21 7.56 -1.89 -16.61
CA PHE A 21 6.84 -1.22 -15.55
C PHE A 21 5.55 -1.96 -15.18
N LEU A 22 4.73 -2.33 -16.16
CA LEU A 22 3.49 -3.09 -15.96
C LEU A 22 3.77 -4.47 -15.35
N VAL A 23 4.79 -5.17 -15.84
CA VAL A 23 5.26 -6.45 -15.26
C VAL A 23 5.67 -6.26 -13.80
N GLY A 24 6.39 -5.18 -13.48
CA GLY A 24 6.79 -4.85 -12.11
C GLY A 24 5.65 -4.42 -11.19
N LEU A 25 4.57 -3.85 -11.74
CA LEU A 25 3.39 -3.40 -11.00
C LEU A 25 2.48 -4.58 -10.59
N GLY A 26 2.43 -5.63 -11.41
CA GLY A 26 1.59 -6.81 -11.17
C GLY A 26 1.78 -7.45 -9.78
N PRO A 27 3.02 -7.79 -9.36
CA PRO A 27 3.29 -8.30 -8.02
C PRO A 27 2.89 -7.35 -6.89
N VAL A 28 3.08 -6.03 -7.07
CA VAL A 28 2.68 -5.03 -6.05
C VAL A 28 1.17 -5.04 -5.86
N ARG A 29 0.40 -5.08 -6.94
CA ARG A 29 -1.06 -5.14 -6.89
C ARG A 29 -1.53 -6.39 -6.17
N ARG A 30 -1.02 -7.56 -6.56
CA ARG A 30 -1.38 -8.84 -5.92
C ARG A 30 -1.01 -8.86 -4.44
N GLY A 31 0.19 -8.42 -4.09
CA GLY A 31 0.64 -8.34 -2.70
C GLY A 31 -0.24 -7.39 -1.87
N PHE A 32 -0.65 -6.25 -2.44
CA PHE A 32 -1.53 -5.33 -1.73
C PHE A 32 -2.97 -5.85 -1.58
N THR A 33 -3.52 -6.51 -2.60
CA THR A 33 -4.82 -7.19 -2.48
C THR A 33 -4.80 -8.25 -1.37
N GLU A 34 -3.74 -9.05 -1.32
CA GLU A 34 -3.57 -10.05 -0.27
C GLU A 34 -3.42 -9.41 1.11
N HIS A 35 -2.62 -8.34 1.21
CA HIS A 35 -2.49 -7.53 2.44
C HIS A 35 -3.87 -7.07 2.95
N VAL A 36 -4.69 -6.46 2.09
CA VAL A 36 -6.05 -6.03 2.47
C VAL A 36 -6.88 -7.20 2.96
N ARG A 37 -6.83 -8.34 2.25
CA ARG A 37 -7.57 -9.55 2.62
C ARG A 37 -7.18 -10.08 4.00
N VAL A 38 -5.88 -10.15 4.32
CA VAL A 38 -5.41 -10.65 5.63
C VAL A 38 -5.65 -9.65 6.76
N THR A 39 -5.69 -8.35 6.47
CA THR A 39 -5.97 -7.34 7.50
C THR A 39 -7.46 -7.14 7.78
N GLU A 40 -8.31 -7.11 6.74
CA GLU A 40 -9.73 -6.74 6.85
C GLU A 40 -10.69 -7.93 6.73
N GLY A 41 -10.19 -9.13 6.44
CA GLY A 41 -11.02 -10.31 6.35
C GLY A 41 -11.81 -10.59 7.65
N PRO A 42 -12.84 -11.44 7.62
CA PRO A 42 -13.67 -11.75 8.80
C PRO A 42 -12.88 -12.23 10.04
N ALA A 43 -11.74 -12.88 9.81
CA ALA A 43 -10.77 -13.27 10.84
C ALA A 43 -9.41 -12.60 10.60
N GLY A 44 -9.43 -11.39 10.03
CA GLY A 44 -8.26 -10.60 9.73
C GLY A 44 -7.74 -9.84 10.95
N LEU A 45 -6.51 -9.34 10.81
CA LEU A 45 -5.79 -8.65 11.88
C LEU A 45 -6.59 -7.53 12.55
N TYR A 46 -7.39 -6.77 11.80
CA TYR A 46 -8.20 -5.69 12.38
C TYR A 46 -9.33 -6.21 13.28
N ALA A 47 -9.93 -7.36 12.97
CA ALA A 47 -10.93 -7.96 13.84
C ALA A 47 -10.30 -8.40 15.18
N GLU A 48 -9.10 -9.00 15.11
CA GLU A 48 -8.31 -9.37 16.30
C GLU A 48 -7.95 -8.14 17.15
N VAL A 49 -7.35 -7.12 16.53
CA VAL A 49 -6.98 -5.87 17.21
C VAL A 49 -8.19 -5.22 17.89
N LEU A 50 -9.36 -5.20 17.26
CA LEU A 50 -10.56 -4.63 17.88
C LEU A 50 -11.15 -5.50 18.98
N GLY A 51 -10.93 -6.82 18.94
CA GLY A 51 -11.27 -7.71 20.04
C GLY A 51 -10.44 -7.44 21.31
N GLN A 52 -9.14 -7.15 21.14
CA GLN A 52 -8.21 -6.91 22.26
C GLN A 52 -8.13 -5.43 22.68
N ALA A 53 -8.25 -4.51 21.73
CA ALA A 53 -8.05 -3.09 21.92
C ALA A 53 -9.14 -2.25 21.23
N PRO A 54 -10.42 -2.28 21.69
CA PRO A 54 -11.53 -1.54 21.08
C PRO A 54 -11.27 -0.02 20.91
N ARG A 55 -10.46 0.57 21.80
CA ARG A 55 -10.04 1.98 21.75
C ARG A 55 -9.34 2.37 20.43
N LEU A 56 -8.80 1.39 19.70
CA LEU A 56 -8.07 1.58 18.44
C LEU A 56 -8.97 1.61 17.20
N GLU A 57 -10.30 1.54 17.36
CA GLU A 57 -11.28 1.56 16.27
C GLU A 57 -11.05 2.69 15.26
N ARG A 58 -10.76 3.90 15.74
CA ARG A 58 -10.51 5.04 14.86
C ARG A 58 -9.27 4.82 13.98
N GLY A 59 -8.23 4.21 14.52
CA GLY A 59 -6.99 3.87 13.80
C GLY A 59 -7.24 2.81 12.73
N VAL A 60 -7.95 1.73 13.09
CA VAL A 60 -8.38 0.69 12.15
C VAL A 60 -9.21 1.26 11.00
N ARG A 61 -10.21 2.10 11.29
CA ARG A 61 -11.04 2.76 10.26
C ARG A 61 -10.21 3.68 9.36
N LEU A 62 -9.16 4.32 9.90
CA LEU A 62 -8.25 5.14 9.09
C LEU A 62 -7.46 4.27 8.11
N LEU A 63 -6.82 3.19 8.59
CA LEU A 63 -6.04 2.31 7.74
C LEU A 63 -6.88 1.63 6.67
N ALA A 64 -8.13 1.25 6.97
CA ALA A 64 -9.06 0.72 5.97
C ALA A 64 -9.38 1.73 4.85
N ARG A 65 -9.57 3.02 5.19
CA ARG A 65 -9.71 4.07 4.16
C ARG A 65 -8.44 4.24 3.33
N GLU A 66 -7.27 4.08 3.94
CA GLU A 66 -6.01 4.11 3.22
C GLU A 66 -5.87 2.91 2.26
N HIS A 67 -6.35 1.72 2.63
CA HIS A 67 -6.42 0.58 1.71
C HIS A 67 -7.24 0.89 0.45
N VAL A 68 -8.41 1.51 0.61
CA VAL A 68 -9.23 1.97 -0.52
C VAL A 68 -8.46 2.95 -1.39
N ALA A 69 -7.82 3.96 -0.78
CA ALA A 69 -7.06 4.97 -1.51
C ALA A 69 -5.84 4.40 -2.26
N ILE A 70 -5.10 3.49 -1.64
CA ILE A 70 -3.94 2.84 -2.26
C ILE A 70 -4.38 1.90 -3.39
N THR A 71 -5.49 1.17 -3.21
CA THR A 71 -6.08 0.33 -4.25
C THR A 71 -6.49 1.17 -5.47
N ALA A 72 -7.13 2.32 -5.23
CA ALA A 72 -7.46 3.26 -6.30
C ALA A 72 -6.21 3.82 -6.99
N ALA A 73 -5.17 4.19 -6.23
CA ALA A 73 -3.91 4.69 -6.79
C ALA A 73 -3.18 3.64 -7.63
N LEU A 74 -3.16 2.37 -7.21
CA LEU A 74 -2.61 1.25 -7.97
C LEU A 74 -3.35 1.05 -9.29
N SER A 75 -4.69 1.06 -9.25
CA SER A 75 -5.53 0.93 -10.44
C SER A 75 -5.35 2.12 -11.39
N ALA A 76 -5.28 3.35 -10.87
CA ALA A 76 -5.06 4.55 -11.68
C ALA A 76 -3.67 4.55 -12.35
N LEU A 77 -2.63 4.10 -11.64
CA LEU A 77 -1.28 3.98 -12.17
C LEU A 77 -1.19 2.93 -13.28
N GLN A 78 -1.86 1.78 -13.11
CA GLN A 78 -1.92 0.77 -14.15
C GLN A 78 -2.63 1.30 -15.41
N GLN A 79 -3.83 1.86 -15.26
CA GLN A 79 -4.60 2.39 -16.39
C GLN A 79 -3.82 3.47 -17.14
N ALA A 80 -3.16 4.38 -16.41
CA ALA A 80 -2.29 5.38 -17.04
C ALA A 80 -1.13 4.72 -17.80
N ALA A 81 -0.50 3.69 -17.25
CA ALA A 81 0.61 3.00 -17.91
C ALA A 81 0.19 2.17 -19.13
N GLU A 82 -1.09 1.79 -19.24
CA GLU A 82 -1.64 1.09 -20.39
C GLU A 82 -1.92 2.02 -21.59
N LEU A 83 -2.02 3.34 -21.34
CA LEU A 83 -2.21 4.33 -22.41
C LEU A 83 -0.90 4.54 -23.20
N PRO A 84 -0.92 4.41 -24.55
CA PRO A 84 0.27 4.57 -25.38
C PRO A 84 0.95 5.93 -25.23
N ASP A 85 0.14 6.99 -25.14
CA ASP A 85 0.58 8.40 -25.11
C ASP A 85 0.74 8.95 -23.68
N ALA A 86 0.72 8.09 -22.66
CA ALA A 86 0.90 8.53 -21.29
C ALA A 86 2.26 9.22 -21.08
N SER A 87 2.21 10.42 -20.52
CA SER A 87 3.39 11.18 -20.14
C SER A 87 4.22 10.42 -19.10
N LEU A 88 5.53 10.32 -19.32
CA LEU A 88 6.45 9.74 -18.35
C LEU A 88 6.40 10.50 -17.02
N ASP A 89 6.29 11.82 -17.05
CA ASP A 89 6.24 12.65 -15.85
C ASP A 89 4.96 12.41 -15.03
N ASP A 90 3.82 12.21 -15.69
CA ASP A 90 2.56 11.85 -15.02
C ASP A 90 2.69 10.48 -14.31
N LEU A 91 3.28 9.49 -14.99
CA LEU A 91 3.52 8.16 -14.42
C LEU A 91 4.50 8.20 -13.26
N LEU A 92 5.57 9.00 -13.35
CA LEU A 92 6.51 9.24 -12.25
C LEU A 92 5.81 9.90 -11.06
N GLY A 93 4.97 10.91 -11.31
CA GLY A 93 4.19 11.60 -10.28
C GLY A 93 3.24 10.66 -9.53
N ARG A 94 2.49 9.83 -10.26
CA ARG A 94 1.58 8.82 -9.70
C ARG A 94 2.33 7.74 -8.92
N ALA A 95 3.44 7.23 -9.44
CA ALA A 95 4.25 6.24 -8.74
C ALA A 95 4.86 6.82 -7.47
N ALA A 96 5.36 8.05 -7.49
CA ALA A 96 5.87 8.73 -6.30
C ALA A 96 4.77 8.95 -5.26
N HIS A 97 3.56 9.32 -5.67
CA HIS A 97 2.40 9.41 -4.79
C HIS A 97 2.08 8.07 -4.13
N LEU A 98 2.00 6.99 -4.91
CA LEU A 98 1.75 5.63 -4.42
C LEU A 98 2.81 5.18 -3.41
N LEU A 99 4.09 5.37 -3.71
CA LEU A 99 5.19 4.98 -2.81
C LEU A 99 5.11 5.73 -1.47
N ARG A 100 4.77 7.02 -1.49
CA ARG A 100 4.55 7.80 -0.27
C ARG A 100 3.32 7.30 0.52
N ALA A 101 2.24 6.95 -0.17
CA ALA A 101 1.04 6.41 0.48
C ALA A 101 1.34 5.07 1.17
N LEU A 102 2.03 4.15 0.48
CA LEU A 102 2.47 2.86 1.04
C LEU A 102 3.39 3.04 2.25
N ALA A 103 4.35 3.96 2.19
CA ALA A 103 5.27 4.22 3.30
C ALA A 103 4.53 4.73 4.54
N ARG A 104 3.62 5.71 4.37
CA ARG A 104 2.82 6.24 5.48
C ARG A 104 1.86 5.20 6.06
N HIS A 105 1.24 4.41 5.20
CA HIS A 105 0.35 3.34 5.60
C HIS A 105 1.08 2.30 6.46
N ARG A 106 2.26 1.86 6.01
CA ARG A 106 3.10 0.92 6.76
C ARG A 106 3.51 1.48 8.12
N GLN A 107 3.90 2.75 8.19
CA GLN A 107 4.27 3.39 9.46
C GLN A 107 3.08 3.36 10.43
N ARG A 108 1.91 3.85 10.00
CA ARG A 108 0.71 3.89 10.86
C ARG A 108 0.22 2.50 11.25
N GLY A 109 0.37 1.51 10.36
CA GLY A 109 0.08 0.12 10.67
C GLY A 109 0.99 -0.42 11.77
N ALA A 110 2.29 -0.10 11.73
CA ALA A 110 3.22 -0.46 12.79
C ALA A 110 2.89 0.23 14.12
N ASP A 111 2.56 1.53 14.07
CA ASP A 111 2.15 2.30 15.26
C ASP A 111 0.89 1.68 15.91
N LEU A 112 -0.12 1.32 15.11
CA LEU A 112 -1.34 0.66 15.59
C LEU A 112 -1.03 -0.67 16.30
N LEU A 113 -0.17 -1.51 15.70
CA LEU A 113 0.18 -2.81 16.29
C LEU A 113 0.98 -2.66 17.57
N TRP A 114 1.91 -1.69 17.60
CA TRP A 114 2.63 -1.33 18.82
C TRP A 114 1.65 -0.93 19.94
N GLU A 115 0.71 -0.03 19.67
CA GLU A 115 -0.31 0.39 20.64
C GLU A 115 -1.20 -0.77 21.11
N ALA A 116 -1.52 -1.72 20.21
CA ALA A 116 -2.35 -2.87 20.53
C ALA A 116 -1.67 -3.83 21.52
N TYR A 117 -0.38 -4.14 21.32
CA TYR A 117 0.33 -5.17 22.09
C TYR A 117 1.16 -4.66 23.27
N GLU A 118 1.65 -3.41 23.28
CA GLU A 118 2.40 -2.88 24.43
C GLU A 118 1.50 -2.58 25.64
N THR A 119 0.25 -2.18 25.40
CA THR A 119 -0.68 -1.85 26.50
C THR A 119 -1.08 -3.10 27.30
N ASP A 120 -0.94 -4.29 26.71
CA ASP A 120 -1.22 -5.58 27.36
C ASP A 120 -0.14 -5.98 28.38
N LEU A 121 1.09 -5.44 28.26
CA LEU A 121 2.22 -5.74 29.15
C LEU A 121 2.30 -4.83 30.38
N GLY A 122 1.46 -3.79 30.48
CA GLY A 122 1.52 -2.78 31.54
C GLY A 122 0.51 -2.95 32.68
N GLY A 123 -0.26 -4.05 32.71
CA GLY A 123 -1.43 -4.24 33.57
C GLY A 123 -1.22 -5.00 34.89
N GLU A 124 0.01 -5.38 35.24
CA GLU A 124 0.31 -6.10 36.49
C GLU A 124 1.25 -5.27 37.40
N THR A 125 0.67 -4.42 38.26
CA THR A 125 1.31 -3.96 39.52
C THR A 125 0.26 -3.72 40.60
#